data_AF-A0A269PE73-F1
#
_entry.id   AF-A0A269PE73-F1
#
_cell.length_a   1.000
_cell.length_b   1.000
_cell.length_c   1.000
_cell.angle_alpha   90.00
_cell.angle_beta   90.00
_cell.angle_gamma   90.00
#
_symmetry.space_group_name_H-M   'P 1'
#
loop_
_entity.id
_entity.type
_entity.pdbx_description
1 polymer ?
#
loop_
_entity_poly.entity_id
_entity_poly.type
_entity_poly.pdbx_seq_one_letter_code
_entity_poly.pdbx_strand_id
1 'polypeptide(L)'
;MSFFEDIAASLDREGIESRVHDDTMFVPITSEVEIQFVEIDPLLPAANVYIAAADVDEDDEEFEAALVAVVFSVESAVETVAEHMATDQVITVLRDLLEATDERIEDLEFFPDRVNSQLVRAEVGESAELQVQVEVVQGTATATVEFIALSDNYDDLMDDAIGELWESDGDAELTEEDRLRLFETIHSEAVSEAEMLSLGTFTDFDRLFDVLSLAADQAEEWEGQLLPLEDDEDEPDIYDIFGHDDVEDDEDDDFDEEDDEDDGDDED
;
A
#
# COMPACT_ATOMS: atom_id res chain seq x y z
N MET A 1 -5.64 17.82 39.97
CA MET A 1 -5.35 18.16 38.57
C MET A 1 -6.68 18.19 37.88
N SER A 2 -6.88 19.16 37.00
CA SER A 2 -8.06 19.22 36.13
C SER A 2 -7.95 18.13 35.06
N PHE A 3 -9.07 17.64 34.54
CA PHE A 3 -9.09 16.69 33.42
C PHE A 3 -8.27 17.20 32.22
N PHE A 4 -8.36 18.50 31.91
CA PHE A 4 -7.56 19.13 30.87
C PHE A 4 -6.08 19.26 31.23
N GLU A 5 -5.72 19.42 32.50
CA GLU A 5 -4.32 19.43 32.92
C GLU A 5 -3.67 18.06 32.68
N ASP A 6 -4.42 16.98 32.95
CA ASP A 6 -3.95 15.60 32.74
C ASP A 6 -3.86 15.24 31.24
N ILE A 7 -4.78 15.73 30.41
CA ILE A 7 -4.70 15.62 28.93
C ILE A 7 -3.48 16.38 28.40
N ALA A 8 -3.32 17.67 28.78
CA ALA A 8 -2.21 18.48 28.32
C ALA A 8 -0.86 17.87 28.71
N ALA A 9 -0.73 17.37 29.94
CA ALA A 9 0.49 16.71 30.40
C ALA A 9 0.76 15.35 29.70
N SER A 10 -0.25 14.74 29.10
CA SER A 10 -0.10 13.51 28.32
C SER A 10 0.27 13.82 26.87
N LEU A 11 -0.38 14.81 26.25
CA LEU A 11 -0.03 15.32 24.93
C LEU A 11 1.40 15.88 24.87
N ASP A 12 1.82 16.65 25.88
CA ASP A 12 3.18 17.20 25.98
C ASP A 12 4.26 16.10 26.00
N ARG A 13 3.95 14.93 26.59
CA ARG A 13 4.86 13.77 26.59
C ARG A 13 5.05 13.17 25.21
N GLU A 14 4.05 13.31 24.34
CA GLU A 14 4.10 12.91 22.93
C GLU A 14 4.62 14.03 22.02
N GLY A 15 5.00 15.18 22.60
CA GLY A 15 5.47 16.34 21.85
C GLY A 15 4.36 17.14 21.17
N ILE A 16 3.09 16.90 21.54
CA ILE A 16 1.92 17.56 20.97
C ILE A 16 1.60 18.80 21.81
N GLU A 17 1.59 19.96 21.17
CA GLU A 17 1.25 21.22 21.81
C GLU A 17 -0.26 21.31 22.10
N SER A 18 -0.64 21.91 23.23
CA SER A 18 -2.04 22.17 23.56
C SER A 18 -2.21 23.53 24.24
N ARG A 19 -3.36 24.17 24.00
CA ARG A 19 -3.75 25.47 24.58
C ARG A 19 -5.06 25.30 25.33
N VAL A 20 -5.16 25.83 26.55
CA VAL A 20 -6.40 25.78 27.33
C VAL A 20 -6.92 27.19 27.53
N HIS A 21 -8.17 27.44 27.12
CA HIS A 21 -8.88 28.69 27.34
C HIS A 21 -10.27 28.41 27.91
N ASP A 22 -10.53 28.94 29.11
CA ASP A 22 -11.78 28.74 29.84
C ASP A 22 -12.15 27.24 29.98
N ASP A 23 -13.28 26.83 29.39
CA ASP A 23 -13.82 25.46 29.44
C ASP A 23 -13.49 24.63 28.17
N THR A 24 -12.57 25.14 27.33
CA THR A 24 -12.17 24.51 26.07
C THR A 24 -10.65 24.33 25.99
N MET A 25 -10.21 23.14 25.58
CA MET A 25 -8.82 22.88 25.18
C MET A 25 -8.73 22.79 23.65
N PHE A 26 -7.66 23.35 23.09
CA PHE A 26 -7.35 23.40 21.68
C PHE A 26 -6.04 22.65 21.41
N VAL A 27 -6.03 21.80 20.40
CA VAL A 27 -4.86 21.04 19.96
C VAL A 27 -4.67 21.30 18.46
N PRO A 28 -3.64 22.07 18.05
CA PRO A 28 -3.38 22.32 16.64
C PRO A 28 -2.93 21.04 15.94
N ILE A 29 -3.50 20.77 14.76
CA ILE A 29 -3.09 19.66 13.88
C ILE A 29 -2.27 20.24 12.73
N THR A 30 -2.84 21.22 12.03
CA THR A 30 -2.18 21.98 10.96
C THR A 30 -2.38 23.48 11.17
N SER A 31 -1.87 24.29 10.26
CA SER A 31 -2.18 25.73 10.21
C SER A 31 -3.65 26.03 9.96
N GLU A 32 -4.41 25.08 9.42
CA GLU A 32 -5.80 25.26 8.98
C GLU A 32 -6.80 24.51 9.85
N VAL A 33 -6.37 23.49 10.63
CA VAL A 33 -7.24 22.59 11.39
C VAL A 33 -6.77 22.42 12.83
N GLU A 34 -7.70 22.48 13.78
CA GLU A 34 -7.47 22.17 15.20
C GLU A 34 -8.56 21.28 15.79
N ILE A 35 -8.18 20.51 16.81
CA ILE A 35 -9.08 19.71 17.63
C ILE A 35 -9.46 20.52 18.87
N GLN A 36 -10.75 20.56 19.20
CA GLN A 36 -11.30 21.25 20.35
C GLN A 36 -11.96 20.26 21.31
N PHE A 37 -11.51 20.24 22.56
CA PHE A 37 -12.14 19.50 23.65
C PHE A 37 -13.00 20.45 24.47
N VAL A 38 -14.31 20.18 24.55
CA VAL A 38 -15.25 20.93 25.37
C VAL A 38 -15.71 20.07 26.54
N GLU A 39 -15.50 20.55 27.76
CA GLU A 39 -15.84 19.80 28.98
C GLU A 39 -17.36 19.58 29.09
N ILE A 40 -17.75 18.34 29.36
CA ILE A 40 -19.17 17.96 29.51
C ILE A 40 -19.60 18.03 30.97
N ASP A 41 -18.76 17.52 31.88
CA ASP A 41 -19.09 17.39 33.29
C ASP A 41 -17.86 17.63 34.18
N PRO A 42 -17.97 18.46 35.23
CA PRO A 42 -16.84 18.81 36.11
C PRO A 42 -16.49 17.75 37.17
N LEU A 43 -17.30 16.68 37.31
CA LEU A 43 -17.10 15.60 38.27
C LEU A 43 -16.71 14.28 37.59
N LEU A 44 -17.11 14.09 36.35
CA LEU A 44 -16.75 12.94 35.52
C LEU A 44 -15.81 13.42 34.40
N PRO A 45 -14.58 12.87 34.26
CA PRO A 45 -13.68 13.22 33.17
C PRO A 45 -14.33 12.87 31.83
N ALA A 46 -14.94 13.87 31.17
CA ALA A 46 -15.69 13.70 29.94
C ALA A 46 -15.62 14.97 29.09
N ALA A 47 -15.27 14.83 27.82
CA ALA A 47 -15.22 15.93 26.87
C ALA A 47 -15.79 15.53 25.52
N ASN A 48 -16.49 16.47 24.89
CA ASN A 48 -16.83 16.39 23.47
C ASN A 48 -15.59 16.81 22.67
N VAL A 49 -15.28 16.08 21.61
CA VAL A 49 -14.14 16.35 20.74
C VAL A 49 -14.66 16.82 19.39
N TYR A 50 -14.28 18.02 19.01
CA TYR A 50 -14.64 18.64 17.74
C TYR A 50 -13.41 18.84 16.87
N ILE A 51 -13.60 18.80 15.56
CA ILE A 51 -12.64 19.33 14.59
C ILE A 51 -13.19 20.65 14.06
N ALA A 52 -12.33 21.66 14.03
CA ALA A 52 -12.67 22.98 13.54
C ALA A 52 -11.52 23.56 12.70
N ALA A 53 -11.85 24.53 11.85
CA ALA A 53 -10.85 25.34 11.19
C ALA A 53 -10.11 26.21 12.23
N ALA A 54 -8.81 26.42 12.06
CA ALA A 54 -7.97 27.13 13.02
C ALA A 54 -8.05 28.67 12.91
N ASP A 55 -8.60 29.22 11.81
CA ASP A 55 -8.61 30.66 11.47
C ASP A 55 -10.03 31.25 11.38
N VAL A 56 -11.02 30.67 12.08
CA VAL A 56 -12.37 31.25 12.14
C VAL A 56 -12.42 32.37 13.18
N ASP A 57 -12.72 33.58 12.72
CA ASP A 57 -12.98 34.75 13.57
C ASP A 57 -14.19 34.49 14.49
N GLU A 58 -14.13 34.99 15.73
CA GLU A 58 -15.20 34.84 16.75
C GLU A 58 -16.56 35.41 16.31
N ASP A 59 -16.59 36.21 15.24
CA ASP A 59 -17.77 36.86 14.66
C ASP A 59 -18.42 36.06 13.49
N ASP A 60 -17.85 34.92 13.07
CA ASP A 60 -18.45 34.08 12.03
C ASP A 60 -19.56 33.18 12.61
N GLU A 61 -20.81 33.50 12.25
CA GLU A 61 -22.01 32.77 12.69
C GLU A 61 -22.14 31.38 12.01
N GLU A 62 -21.35 31.10 10.96
CA GLU A 62 -21.16 29.78 10.34
C GLU A 62 -19.94 29.06 10.95
N PHE A 63 -19.98 28.83 12.26
CA PHE A 63 -18.98 28.03 12.96
C PHE A 63 -19.11 26.54 12.54
N GLU A 64 -18.23 26.08 11.65
CA GLU A 64 -18.28 24.72 11.08
C GLU A 64 -17.46 23.72 11.92
N ALA A 65 -17.78 23.61 13.22
CA ALA A 65 -17.18 22.60 14.09
C ALA A 65 -17.95 21.27 13.99
N ALA A 66 -17.27 20.20 13.60
CA ALA A 66 -17.85 18.86 13.51
C ALA A 66 -17.52 18.06 14.78
N LEU A 67 -18.55 17.54 15.47
CA LEU A 67 -18.34 16.60 16.57
C LEU A 67 -17.84 15.27 16.00
N VAL A 68 -16.63 14.87 16.38
CA VAL A 68 -15.98 13.65 15.88
C VAL A 68 -15.91 12.54 16.92
N ALA A 69 -15.81 12.90 18.21
CA ALA A 69 -15.74 11.91 19.28
C ALA A 69 -16.27 12.44 20.62
N VAL A 70 -16.46 11.52 21.57
CA VAL A 70 -16.69 11.83 22.98
C VAL A 70 -15.75 10.96 23.78
N VAL A 71 -14.93 11.60 24.62
CA VAL A 71 -13.87 10.92 25.39
C VAL A 71 -14.22 10.95 26.87
N PHE A 72 -13.95 9.83 27.56
CA PHE A 72 -14.25 9.64 28.99
C PHE A 72 -12.98 9.39 29.83
N SER A 73 -11.81 9.51 29.20
CA SER A 73 -10.52 9.28 29.84
C SER A 73 -9.44 10.09 29.14
N VAL A 74 -8.32 10.30 29.83
CA VAL A 74 -7.13 10.97 29.28
C VAL A 74 -6.54 10.12 28.15
N GLU A 75 -6.49 8.80 28.32
CA GLU A 75 -5.96 7.87 27.32
C GLU A 75 -6.77 7.94 26.02
N SER A 76 -8.11 7.94 26.11
CA SER A 76 -8.98 8.08 24.94
C SER A 76 -8.87 9.46 24.28
N ALA A 77 -8.64 10.52 25.06
CA ALA A 77 -8.42 11.86 24.51
C ALA A 77 -7.15 11.90 23.65
N VAL A 78 -6.06 11.34 24.17
CA VAL A 78 -4.78 11.27 23.46
C VAL A 78 -4.89 10.40 22.21
N GLU A 79 -5.51 9.21 22.31
CA GLU A 79 -5.74 8.32 21.16
C GLU A 79 -6.54 9.02 20.05
N THR A 80 -7.59 9.76 20.42
CA THR A 80 -8.39 10.53 19.45
C THR A 80 -7.54 11.58 18.74
N VAL A 81 -6.68 12.30 19.46
CA VAL A 81 -5.76 13.28 18.84
C VAL A 81 -4.81 12.58 17.89
N ALA A 82 -4.14 11.51 18.34
CA ALA A 82 -3.17 10.78 17.55
C ALA A 82 -3.77 10.24 16.24
N GLU A 83 -4.99 9.70 16.28
CA GLU A 83 -5.69 9.20 15.08
C GLU A 83 -5.93 10.30 14.03
N HIS A 84 -6.38 11.47 14.48
CA HIS A 84 -6.65 12.59 13.57
C HIS A 84 -5.36 13.24 13.05
N MET A 85 -4.34 13.38 13.90
CA MET A 85 -3.01 13.82 13.46
C MET A 85 -2.42 12.87 12.42
N ALA A 86 -2.51 11.56 12.65
CA ALA A 86 -2.04 10.58 11.70
C ALA A 86 -2.82 10.64 10.38
N THR A 87 -4.15 10.80 10.44
CA THR A 87 -4.98 10.93 9.24
C THR A 87 -4.59 12.15 8.40
N ASP A 88 -4.38 13.30 9.03
CA ASP A 88 -3.94 14.52 8.37
C ASP A 88 -2.52 14.37 7.77
N GLN A 89 -1.63 13.71 8.51
CA GLN A 89 -0.29 13.40 8.02
C GLN A 89 -0.31 12.47 6.80
N VAL A 90 -1.17 11.45 6.77
CA VAL A 90 -1.38 10.60 5.59
C VAL A 90 -1.80 11.45 4.38
N ILE A 91 -2.76 12.36 4.56
CA ILE A 91 -3.24 13.24 3.48
C ILE A 91 -2.12 14.14 2.96
N THR A 92 -1.32 14.70 3.87
CA THR A 92 -0.18 15.56 3.53
C THR A 92 0.87 14.79 2.74
N VAL A 93 1.26 13.59 3.18
CA VAL A 93 2.25 12.77 2.48
C VAL A 93 1.77 12.34 1.11
N LEU A 94 0.51 11.89 0.98
CA LEU A 94 -0.07 11.56 -0.32
C LEU A 94 -0.06 12.76 -1.27
N ARG A 95 -0.40 13.94 -0.76
CA ARG A 95 -0.34 15.18 -1.52
C ARG A 95 1.09 15.54 -1.94
N ASP A 96 2.06 15.41 -1.03
CA ASP A 96 3.47 15.70 -1.31
C ASP A 96 4.05 14.78 -2.39
N LEU A 97 3.65 13.49 -2.38
CA LEU A 97 4.00 12.52 -3.42
C LEU A 97 3.38 12.90 -4.77
N LEU A 98 2.09 13.22 -4.80
CA LEU A 98 1.37 13.59 -6.03
C LEU A 98 1.84 14.93 -6.63
N GLU A 99 2.21 15.89 -5.78
CA GLU A 99 2.70 17.21 -6.23
C GLU A 99 4.22 17.23 -6.46
N ALA A 100 4.93 16.13 -6.19
CA ALA A 100 6.39 16.03 -6.21
C ALA A 100 7.05 17.22 -5.49
N THR A 101 6.60 17.50 -4.26
CA THR A 101 7.03 18.70 -3.52
C THR A 101 8.49 18.60 -3.05
N ASP A 102 9.01 17.38 -2.89
CA ASP A 102 10.39 17.12 -2.47
C ASP A 102 11.32 16.95 -3.69
N GLU A 103 12.50 17.60 -3.65
CA GLU A 103 13.48 17.59 -4.74
C GLU A 103 14.00 16.18 -5.08
N ARG A 104 13.96 15.24 -4.13
CA ARG A 104 14.46 13.86 -4.33
C ARG A 104 13.56 13.02 -5.22
N ILE A 105 12.29 13.41 -5.36
CA ILE A 105 11.29 12.71 -6.16
C ILE A 105 10.80 13.56 -7.33
N GLU A 106 11.51 14.64 -7.68
CA GLU A 106 11.09 15.57 -8.74
C GLU A 106 10.96 14.90 -10.12
N ASP A 107 11.75 13.85 -10.34
CA ASP A 107 11.76 13.06 -11.58
C ASP A 107 10.71 11.92 -11.57
N LEU A 108 10.02 11.69 -10.45
CA LEU A 108 8.98 10.67 -10.32
C LEU A 108 7.59 11.28 -10.49
N GLU A 109 6.80 10.71 -11.41
CA GLU A 109 5.40 11.10 -11.60
C GLU A 109 4.47 10.10 -10.90
N PHE A 110 3.89 10.52 -9.76
CA PHE A 110 2.96 9.69 -9.00
C PHE A 110 1.50 9.89 -9.46
N PHE A 111 0.77 8.79 -9.56
CA PHE A 111 -0.65 8.75 -9.84
C PHE A 111 -1.41 8.10 -8.68
N PRO A 112 -2.60 8.62 -8.31
CA PRO A 112 -3.43 7.98 -7.31
C PRO A 112 -4.04 6.71 -7.88
N ASP A 113 -4.05 5.65 -7.07
CA ASP A 113 -4.79 4.45 -7.42
C ASP A 113 -6.30 4.73 -7.41
N ARG A 114 -7.02 4.12 -8.36
CA ARG A 114 -8.45 4.39 -8.56
C ARG A 114 -9.35 3.61 -7.60
N VAL A 115 -8.83 2.53 -7.01
CA VAL A 115 -9.59 1.65 -6.11
C VAL A 115 -9.26 1.98 -4.66
N ASN A 116 -7.99 2.20 -4.37
CA ASN A 116 -7.43 2.48 -3.06
C ASN A 116 -6.87 3.90 -3.02
N SER A 117 -7.63 4.84 -2.45
CA SER A 117 -7.20 6.25 -2.32
C SER A 117 -5.96 6.46 -1.44
N GLN A 118 -5.51 5.43 -0.73
CA GLN A 118 -4.31 5.46 0.11
C GLN A 118 -3.07 4.93 -0.63
N LEU A 119 -3.21 4.53 -1.89
CA LEU A 119 -2.12 4.02 -2.71
C LEU A 119 -1.81 5.01 -3.83
N VAL A 120 -0.52 5.30 -4.02
CA VAL A 120 -0.02 6.01 -5.19
C VAL A 120 1.01 5.16 -5.91
N ARG A 121 1.05 5.28 -7.24
CA ARG A 121 1.95 4.51 -8.11
C ARG A 121 2.80 5.46 -8.96
N ALA A 122 4.07 5.12 -9.19
CA ALA A 122 4.93 5.82 -10.14
C ALA A 122 5.62 4.80 -11.05
N GLU A 123 5.57 5.05 -12.36
CA GLU A 123 6.27 4.23 -13.35
C GLU A 123 7.78 4.47 -13.25
N VAL A 124 8.57 3.41 -13.22
CA VAL A 124 10.04 3.44 -13.14
C VAL A 124 10.65 2.36 -14.02
N GLY A 125 11.86 2.59 -14.56
CA GLY A 125 12.49 1.62 -15.45
C GLY A 125 11.77 1.49 -16.80
N GLU A 126 11.83 0.29 -17.41
CA GLU A 126 11.20 0.00 -18.71
C GLU A 126 9.81 -0.66 -18.54
N SER A 127 9.63 -1.51 -17.53
CA SER A 127 8.41 -2.26 -17.21
C SER A 127 8.28 -2.49 -15.70
N ALA A 128 8.54 -1.46 -14.89
CA ALA A 128 8.38 -1.54 -13.44
C ALA A 128 7.59 -0.35 -12.86
N GLU A 129 7.08 -0.54 -11.65
CA GLU A 129 6.40 0.51 -10.91
C GLU A 129 6.74 0.51 -9.42
N LEU A 130 6.75 1.70 -8.83
CA LEU A 130 6.81 1.92 -7.40
C LEU A 130 5.42 2.17 -6.85
N GLN A 131 5.02 1.34 -5.90
CA GLN A 131 3.78 1.48 -5.16
C GLN A 131 4.07 2.00 -3.75
N VAL A 132 3.36 3.07 -3.35
CA VAL A 132 3.44 3.65 -2.00
C VAL A 132 2.06 3.67 -1.39
N GLN A 133 1.82 2.79 -0.42
CA GLN A 133 0.59 2.76 0.36
C GLN A 133 0.78 3.50 1.68
N VAL A 134 -0.03 4.53 1.93
CA VAL A 134 0.05 5.35 3.13
C VAL A 134 -1.24 5.22 3.95
N GLU A 135 -1.13 4.62 5.13
CA GLU A 135 -2.27 4.34 6.01
C GLU A 135 -1.99 4.68 7.48
N VAL A 136 -3.04 4.72 8.30
CA VAL A 136 -2.90 4.94 9.74
C VAL A 136 -2.88 3.59 10.45
N VAL A 137 -1.73 3.22 11.02
CA VAL A 137 -1.57 2.00 11.81
C VAL A 137 -1.37 2.39 13.27
N GLN A 138 -2.30 1.99 14.14
CA GLN A 138 -2.23 2.27 15.59
C GLN A 138 -2.02 3.75 15.93
N GLY A 139 -2.70 4.65 15.21
CA GLY A 139 -2.59 6.10 15.43
C GLY A 139 -1.28 6.71 14.92
N THR A 140 -0.52 6.00 14.09
CA THR A 140 0.71 6.50 13.44
C THR A 140 0.58 6.39 11.92
N ALA A 141 0.84 7.49 11.21
CA ALA A 141 0.90 7.49 9.75
C ALA A 141 2.09 6.63 9.29
N THR A 142 1.81 5.67 8.43
CA THR A 142 2.75 4.63 8.05
C THR A 142 2.69 4.44 6.54
N ALA A 143 3.83 4.58 5.86
CA ALA A 143 3.97 4.33 4.44
C ALA A 143 4.66 2.98 4.19
N THR A 144 4.07 2.13 3.37
CA THR A 144 4.66 0.89 2.88
C THR A 144 5.02 1.07 1.42
N VAL A 145 6.24 0.69 1.05
CA VAL A 145 6.76 0.83 -0.32
C VAL A 145 7.07 -0.53 -0.91
N GLU A 146 6.59 -0.74 -2.12
CA GLU A 146 6.79 -1.96 -2.90
C GLU A 146 7.27 -1.58 -4.30
N PHE A 147 8.24 -2.34 -4.81
CA PHE A 147 8.70 -2.27 -6.19
C PHE A 147 8.17 -3.50 -6.92
N ILE A 148 7.57 -3.29 -8.09
CA ILE A 148 6.89 -4.34 -8.85
C ILE A 148 7.51 -4.37 -10.23
N ALA A 149 8.13 -5.50 -10.57
CA ALA A 149 8.64 -5.75 -11.92
C ALA A 149 7.55 -6.46 -12.73
N LEU A 150 6.96 -5.74 -13.68
CA LEU A 150 6.02 -6.32 -14.63
C LEU A 150 6.82 -7.03 -15.73
N SER A 151 6.25 -8.09 -16.30
CA SER A 151 6.87 -8.77 -17.45
C SER A 151 6.98 -7.81 -18.64
N ASP A 152 8.06 -7.89 -19.43
CA ASP A 152 8.25 -7.04 -20.63
C ASP A 152 7.08 -7.10 -21.63
N ASN A 153 6.33 -8.21 -21.63
CA ASN A 153 5.19 -8.41 -22.52
C ASN A 153 3.88 -7.85 -21.92
N TYR A 154 3.92 -7.16 -20.78
CA TYR A 154 2.76 -6.57 -20.11
C TYR A 154 2.09 -5.52 -20.98
N ASP A 155 2.87 -4.59 -21.55
CA ASP A 155 2.35 -3.55 -22.44
C ASP A 155 1.74 -4.15 -23.71
N ASP A 156 2.40 -5.15 -24.31
CA ASP A 156 1.86 -5.85 -25.48
C ASP A 156 0.58 -6.64 -25.15
N LEU A 157 0.52 -7.32 -24.00
CA LEU A 157 -0.68 -8.03 -23.54
C LEU A 157 -1.83 -7.06 -23.25
N MET A 158 -1.51 -5.90 -22.65
CA MET A 158 -2.47 -4.84 -22.43
C MET A 158 -2.99 -4.32 -23.77
N ASP A 159 -2.14 -3.96 -24.72
CA ASP A 159 -2.54 -3.48 -26.04
C ASP A 159 -3.35 -4.51 -26.84
N ASP A 160 -3.01 -5.80 -26.75
CA ASP A 160 -3.78 -6.89 -27.38
C ASP A 160 -5.16 -7.05 -26.73
N ALA A 161 -5.22 -7.06 -25.39
CA ALA A 161 -6.50 -7.12 -24.65
C ALA A 161 -7.39 -5.91 -24.95
N ILE A 162 -6.80 -4.73 -25.15
CA ILE A 162 -7.48 -3.54 -25.63
C ILE A 162 -7.96 -3.77 -27.06
N GLY A 163 -7.08 -4.18 -27.97
CA GLY A 163 -7.42 -4.39 -29.38
C GLY A 163 -8.61 -5.33 -29.57
N GLU A 164 -8.60 -6.49 -28.92
CA GLU A 164 -9.67 -7.49 -29.03
C GLU A 164 -11.01 -6.97 -28.51
N LEU A 165 -11.00 -6.19 -27.43
CA LEU A 165 -12.21 -5.69 -26.78
C LEU A 165 -12.82 -4.50 -27.52
N TRP A 166 -12.03 -3.83 -28.37
CA TRP A 166 -12.42 -2.64 -29.14
C TRP A 166 -12.74 -3.00 -30.61
N GLU A 167 -12.18 -4.08 -31.14
CA GLU A 167 -12.46 -4.61 -32.49
C GLU A 167 -13.61 -5.64 -32.54
N SER A 168 -14.07 -6.13 -31.39
CA SER A 168 -15.28 -6.94 -31.32
C SER A 168 -16.49 -6.09 -31.74
N ASP A 169 -16.98 -6.32 -32.96
CA ASP A 169 -18.15 -5.75 -33.66
C ASP A 169 -19.51 -6.08 -32.97
N GLY A 170 -19.52 -6.09 -31.63
CA GLY A 170 -20.66 -6.35 -30.77
C GLY A 170 -21.28 -5.05 -30.28
N ASP A 171 -22.60 -4.92 -30.48
CA ASP A 171 -23.49 -3.77 -30.21
C ASP A 171 -23.58 -3.29 -28.74
N ALA A 172 -22.57 -3.57 -27.92
CA ALA A 172 -22.45 -3.14 -26.53
C ALA A 172 -21.14 -2.35 -26.35
N GLU A 173 -21.15 -1.08 -26.75
CA GLU A 173 -20.11 -0.14 -26.34
C GLU A 173 -20.14 -0.07 -24.80
N LEU A 174 -19.14 -0.68 -24.15
CA LEU A 174 -18.91 -0.45 -22.72
C LEU A 174 -18.75 1.05 -22.51
N THR A 175 -19.34 1.55 -21.42
CA THR A 175 -19.11 2.94 -21.03
C THR A 175 -17.62 3.15 -20.76
N GLU A 176 -17.16 4.39 -20.89
CA GLU A 176 -15.76 4.75 -20.56
C GLU A 176 -15.40 4.32 -19.14
N GLU A 177 -16.33 4.44 -18.19
CA GLU A 177 -16.17 3.98 -16.81
C GLU A 177 -16.03 2.46 -16.69
N ASP A 178 -16.84 1.68 -17.41
CA ASP A 178 -16.77 0.21 -17.38
C ASP A 178 -15.46 -0.31 -18.01
N ARG A 179 -14.95 0.39 -19.04
CA ARG A 179 -13.66 0.06 -19.66
C ARG A 179 -12.52 0.31 -18.67
N LEU A 180 -12.50 1.48 -18.05
CA LEU A 180 -11.48 1.85 -17.07
C LEU A 180 -11.45 0.88 -15.88
N ARG A 181 -12.60 0.36 -15.44
CA ARG A 181 -12.65 -0.67 -14.39
C ARG A 181 -12.08 -2.01 -14.84
N LEU A 182 -12.32 -2.39 -16.08
CA LEU A 182 -11.77 -3.62 -16.63
C LEU A 182 -10.24 -3.54 -16.73
N PHE A 183 -9.72 -2.41 -17.20
CA PHE A 183 -8.28 -2.12 -17.22
C PHE A 183 -7.64 -2.30 -15.86
N GLU A 184 -8.22 -1.69 -14.83
CA GLU A 184 -7.70 -1.80 -13.46
C GLU A 184 -7.74 -3.25 -12.96
N THR A 185 -8.76 -4.02 -13.35
CA THR A 185 -8.86 -5.43 -12.96
C THR A 185 -7.74 -6.26 -13.59
N ILE A 186 -7.44 -6.03 -14.87
CA ILE A 186 -6.36 -6.72 -15.58
C ILE A 186 -4.99 -6.32 -15.00
N HIS A 187 -4.78 -5.02 -14.80
CA HIS A 187 -3.55 -4.51 -14.20
C HIS A 187 -3.33 -5.07 -12.78
N SER A 188 -4.38 -5.08 -11.95
CA SER A 188 -4.30 -5.68 -10.61
C SER A 188 -4.03 -7.19 -10.64
N GLU A 189 -4.51 -7.91 -11.66
CA GLU A 189 -4.22 -9.33 -11.84
C GLU A 189 -2.75 -9.52 -12.25
N ALA A 190 -2.26 -8.73 -13.21
CA ALA A 190 -0.86 -8.73 -13.63
C ALA A 190 0.09 -8.41 -12.47
N VAL A 191 -0.22 -7.38 -11.67
CA VAL A 191 0.53 -7.03 -10.44
C VAL A 191 0.53 -8.19 -9.45
N SER A 192 -0.57 -8.94 -9.33
CA SER A 192 -0.65 -10.07 -8.40
C SER A 192 0.19 -11.28 -8.83
N GLU A 193 0.46 -11.40 -10.13
CA GLU A 193 1.32 -12.44 -10.72
C GLU A 193 2.78 -11.97 -10.91
N ALA A 194 3.05 -10.68 -10.70
CA ALA A 194 4.35 -10.07 -10.83
C ALA A 194 5.28 -10.37 -9.64
N GLU A 195 6.58 -10.31 -9.89
CA GLU A 195 7.58 -10.42 -8.83
C GLU A 195 7.69 -9.08 -8.09
N MET A 196 7.47 -9.15 -6.77
CA MET A 196 7.40 -7.97 -5.91
C MET A 196 8.57 -7.93 -4.93
N LEU A 197 9.21 -6.76 -4.84
CA LEU A 197 10.24 -6.46 -3.87
C LEU A 197 9.72 -5.47 -2.83
N SER A 198 9.51 -5.94 -1.60
CA SER A 198 9.13 -5.08 -0.48
C SER A 198 10.33 -4.24 -0.03
N LEU A 199 10.25 -2.91 -0.20
CA LEU A 199 11.28 -1.95 0.20
C LEU A 199 11.14 -1.53 1.67
N GLY A 200 10.00 -1.86 2.29
CA GLY A 200 9.77 -1.78 3.72
C GLY A 200 8.68 -0.79 4.11
N THR A 201 8.64 -0.49 5.41
CA THR A 201 7.62 0.35 6.04
C THR A 201 8.27 1.51 6.79
N PHE A 202 7.73 2.71 6.62
CA PHE A 202 8.31 3.98 7.05
C PHE A 202 7.30 4.82 7.83
N THR A 203 7.72 5.29 8.99
CA THR A 203 7.06 6.36 9.76
C THR A 203 7.86 7.67 9.70
N ASP A 204 9.03 7.63 9.07
CA ASP A 204 9.94 8.75 8.84
C ASP A 204 9.90 9.07 7.34
N PHE A 205 9.16 10.11 6.98
CA PHE A 205 8.90 10.45 5.57
C PHE A 205 10.11 11.04 4.86
N ASP A 206 11.06 11.64 5.59
CA ASP A 206 12.34 12.02 4.99
C ASP A 206 13.09 10.80 4.47
N ARG A 207 13.07 9.70 5.23
CA ARG A 207 13.66 8.44 4.81
C ARG A 207 12.86 7.76 3.70
N LEU A 208 11.53 7.91 3.69
CA LEU A 208 10.69 7.44 2.59
C LEU A 208 11.18 8.05 1.26
N PHE A 209 11.34 9.37 1.20
CA PHE A 209 11.79 10.06 -0.02
C PHE A 209 13.21 9.65 -0.44
N ASP A 210 14.13 9.43 0.50
CA ASP A 210 15.46 8.89 0.20
C ASP A 210 15.38 7.50 -0.46
N VAL A 211 14.47 6.64 0.03
CA VAL A 211 14.28 5.28 -0.49
C VAL A 211 13.63 5.30 -1.86
N LEU A 212 12.63 6.17 -2.09
CA LEU A 212 11.99 6.32 -3.40
C LEU A 212 12.97 6.80 -4.46
N SER A 213 13.81 7.79 -4.12
CA SER A 213 14.87 8.28 -5.00
C SER A 213 15.88 7.17 -5.35
N LEU A 214 16.34 6.41 -4.34
CA LEU A 214 17.24 5.28 -4.57
C LEU A 214 16.60 4.18 -5.41
N ALA A 215 15.31 3.90 -5.20
CA ALA A 215 14.59 2.88 -5.94
C ALA A 215 14.42 3.27 -7.42
N ALA A 216 14.17 4.55 -7.69
CA ALA A 216 14.17 5.09 -9.06
C ALA A 216 15.52 4.91 -9.74
N ASP A 217 16.62 5.23 -9.04
CA ASP A 217 18.00 5.07 -9.54
C ASP A 217 18.38 3.59 -9.79
N GLN A 218 17.72 2.65 -9.11
CA GLN A 218 18.03 1.22 -9.18
C GLN A 218 17.00 0.42 -10.00
N ALA A 219 15.97 1.08 -10.53
CA ALA A 219 14.83 0.42 -11.16
C ALA A 219 15.25 -0.56 -12.27
N GLU A 220 16.06 -0.10 -13.23
CA GLU A 220 16.55 -0.93 -14.35
C GLU A 220 17.36 -2.15 -13.85
N GLU A 221 18.14 -2.00 -12.77
CA GLU A 221 18.94 -3.10 -12.22
C GLU A 221 18.08 -4.13 -11.49
N TRP A 222 17.03 -3.70 -10.78
CA TRP A 222 16.13 -4.58 -10.04
C TRP A 222 15.13 -5.28 -10.95
N GLU A 223 14.60 -4.56 -11.94
CA GLU A 223 13.74 -5.11 -12.98
C GLU A 223 14.39 -6.35 -13.62
N GLY A 224 15.62 -6.21 -14.15
CA GLY A 224 16.34 -7.34 -14.75
C GLY A 224 16.70 -8.49 -13.80
N GLN A 225 16.64 -8.27 -12.48
CA GLN A 225 16.88 -9.31 -11.47
C GLN A 225 15.60 -10.00 -10.99
N LEU A 226 14.46 -9.32 -11.13
CA LEU A 226 13.15 -9.80 -10.71
C LEU A 226 12.36 -10.43 -11.85
N LEU A 227 12.77 -10.24 -13.11
CA LEU A 227 12.18 -10.98 -14.21
C LEU A 227 12.25 -12.50 -13.94
N PRO A 228 11.19 -13.25 -14.30
CA PRO A 228 11.19 -14.70 -14.19
C PRO A 228 12.43 -15.27 -14.87
N LEU A 229 13.15 -16.15 -14.18
CA LEU A 229 14.28 -16.86 -14.78
C LEU A 229 13.77 -17.56 -16.04
N GLU A 230 14.36 -17.24 -17.20
CA GLU A 230 14.10 -17.98 -18.43
C GLU A 230 14.35 -19.48 -18.13
N ASP A 231 13.35 -20.32 -18.39
CA ASP A 231 13.38 -21.78 -18.20
C ASP A 231 14.35 -22.49 -19.20
N ASP A 232 15.30 -21.74 -19.76
CA ASP A 232 16.30 -22.20 -20.71
C ASP A 232 17.62 -22.52 -19.99
N GLU A 233 17.70 -23.79 -19.58
CA GLU A 233 18.90 -24.64 -19.67
C GLU A 233 20.06 -24.52 -18.66
N ASP A 234 19.86 -24.03 -17.43
CA ASP A 234 20.84 -24.30 -16.36
C ASP A 234 20.12 -24.64 -15.04
N GLU A 235 19.51 -25.84 -14.99
CA GLU A 235 19.38 -26.54 -13.69
C GLU A 235 20.78 -26.53 -13.06
N PRO A 236 21.00 -25.88 -11.89
CA PRO A 236 22.29 -25.92 -11.27
C PRO A 236 22.60 -27.39 -11.03
N ASP A 237 23.70 -27.91 -11.61
CA ASP A 237 24.21 -29.24 -11.34
C ASP A 237 24.22 -29.43 -9.82
N ILE A 238 23.17 -30.07 -9.30
CA ILE A 238 23.10 -30.42 -7.89
C ILE A 238 24.26 -31.39 -7.76
N TYR A 239 25.37 -30.90 -7.22
CA TYR A 239 26.51 -31.73 -6.89
C TYR A 239 25.93 -32.89 -6.09
N ASP A 240 25.93 -34.07 -6.70
CA ASP A 240 25.49 -35.30 -6.09
C ASP A 240 26.47 -35.61 -4.95
N ILE A 241 26.23 -34.94 -3.82
CA ILE A 241 27.08 -34.95 -2.64
C ILE A 241 26.95 -36.29 -1.90
N PHE A 242 26.03 -37.14 -2.34
CA PHE A 242 25.84 -38.51 -1.88
C PHE A 242 25.99 -39.48 -3.05
N GLY A 243 27.21 -39.56 -3.58
CA GLY A 243 27.59 -40.55 -4.58
C GLY A 243 27.01 -41.94 -4.29
N HIS A 244 26.31 -42.48 -5.28
CA HIS A 244 26.22 -43.91 -5.47
C HIS A 244 27.23 -44.28 -6.54
N ASP A 245 28.44 -44.60 -6.07
CA ASP A 245 29.49 -45.29 -6.84
C ASP A 245 28.90 -46.44 -7.67
N ASP A 246 29.33 -46.50 -8.93
CA ASP A 246 29.67 -47.71 -9.67
C ASP A 246 28.82 -48.97 -9.43
N VAL A 247 27.87 -49.21 -10.33
CA VAL A 247 27.64 -50.58 -10.81
C VAL A 247 27.44 -50.56 -12.32
N GLU A 248 28.55 -50.70 -13.05
CA GLU A 248 28.52 -51.38 -14.34
C GLU A 248 28.01 -52.80 -14.08
N ASP A 249 26.81 -53.14 -14.53
CA ASP A 249 26.41 -54.54 -14.72
C ASP A 249 25.77 -54.67 -16.10
N ASP A 250 26.65 -54.90 -17.08
CA ASP A 250 26.35 -55.54 -18.36
C ASP A 250 25.81 -56.95 -18.08
N GLU A 251 24.50 -57.21 -18.21
CA GLU A 251 24.03 -58.56 -18.58
C GLU A 251 22.80 -58.46 -19.51
N ASP A 252 23.08 -58.67 -20.80
CA ASP A 252 22.13 -59.16 -21.80
C ASP A 252 21.40 -60.41 -21.27
N ASP A 253 20.06 -60.45 -21.37
CA ASP A 253 19.37 -61.73 -21.62
C ASP A 253 18.06 -61.48 -22.39
N ASP A 254 18.14 -61.66 -23.71
CA ASP A 254 17.02 -61.93 -24.59
C ASP A 254 16.28 -63.17 -24.09
N PHE A 255 15.00 -63.05 -23.74
CA PHE A 255 14.07 -64.17 -23.80
C PHE A 255 12.71 -63.69 -24.32
N ASP A 256 12.57 -63.80 -25.64
CA ASP A 256 11.29 -64.00 -26.31
C ASP A 256 10.61 -65.25 -25.73
N GLU A 257 9.40 -65.10 -25.21
CA GLU A 257 8.39 -66.18 -25.23
C GLU A 257 7.03 -65.52 -25.51
N GLU A 258 6.67 -65.49 -26.81
CA GLU A 258 5.28 -65.49 -27.26
C GLU A 258 4.63 -66.83 -26.85
N ASP A 259 3.62 -66.77 -26.00
CA ASP A 259 2.50 -67.72 -25.84
C ASP A 259 1.71 -67.20 -24.62
N ASP A 260 0.39 -67.23 -24.52
CA ASP A 260 -0.63 -67.83 -25.35
C ASP A 260 -1.97 -67.21 -24.88
N GLU A 261 -2.99 -67.43 -25.70
CA GLU A 261 -4.36 -66.97 -25.56
C GLU A 261 -5.03 -67.32 -24.20
N ASP A 262 -6.04 -66.52 -23.86
CA ASP A 262 -7.39 -67.00 -23.46
C ASP A 262 -7.95 -66.58 -22.08
N ASP A 263 -9.22 -66.19 -22.18
CA ASP A 263 -10.31 -66.14 -21.20
C ASP A 263 -10.29 -65.16 -20.01
N GLY A 264 -11.34 -64.32 -19.98
CA GLY A 264 -12.19 -64.32 -18.79
C GLY A 264 -12.81 -63.00 -18.33
N ASP A 265 -14.01 -62.76 -18.88
CA ASP A 265 -15.19 -62.17 -18.22
C ASP A 265 -15.30 -60.67 -17.92
N ASP A 266 -16.23 -60.11 -18.69
CA ASP A 266 -17.22 -59.09 -18.36
C ASP A 266 -17.92 -59.28 -16.99
N GLU A 267 -18.41 -58.14 -16.48
CA GLU A 267 -19.57 -57.93 -15.58
C GLU A 267 -19.40 -57.88 -14.03
N ASP A 268 -19.86 -56.71 -13.53
CA ASP A 268 -20.14 -56.19 -12.16
C ASP A 268 -19.01 -55.68 -11.25
#